data_AF-A0A351KCM7-F1
#
_entry.id   AF-A0A351KCM7-F1
#
_cell.length_a   1.000
_cell.length_b   1.000
_cell.length_c   1.000
_cell.angle_alpha   90.00
_cell.angle_beta   90.00
_cell.angle_gamma   90.00
#
_symmetry.space_group_name_H-M   'P 1'
#
loop_
_entity.id
_entity.type
_entity.pdbx_description
1 polymer ?
#
loop_
_entity_poly.entity_id
_entity_poly.type
_entity_poly.pdbx_seq_one_letter_code
_entity_poly.pdbx_strand_id
1 'polypeptide(L)'
;MSRVGQKIKEARTKMGISAKEFAKKIGTSESFILDVESGRKIINEDMIKKIEKTYGISLSDNIFEEIDKPVENLKETATRKMVNKQWEDAFSNIIKKIPVTDINFKEIFEYKYYPVIDKKIEGFNADKITYINAPDDSMRGFRIQKNDNIML
;
A
#
# COMPACT_ATOMS: atom_id res chain seq x y z
N MET A 1 -2.50 4.54 21.81
CA MET A 1 -2.33 3.36 22.68
C MET A 1 -2.14 2.14 21.78
N SER A 2 -1.16 1.27 22.05
CA SER A 2 -0.93 0.07 21.21
C SER A 2 -1.96 -1.01 21.55
N ARG A 3 -2.58 -1.63 20.53
CA ARG A 3 -3.55 -2.74 20.69
C ARG A 3 -2.97 -3.88 21.55
N VAL A 4 -1.69 -4.19 21.35
CA VAL A 4 -0.96 -5.21 22.11
C VAL A 4 -0.76 -4.79 23.57
N GLY A 5 -0.41 -3.52 23.82
CA GLY A 5 -0.24 -3.00 25.18
C GLY A 5 -1.54 -3.01 25.99
N GLN A 6 -2.68 -2.75 25.33
CA GLN A 6 -3.99 -2.82 25.96
C GLN A 6 -4.38 -4.26 26.32
N LYS A 7 -4.16 -5.22 25.42
CA LYS A 7 -4.36 -6.65 25.71
C LYS A 7 -3.51 -7.16 26.87
N ILE A 8 -2.26 -6.70 26.96
CA ILE A 8 -1.37 -7.05 28.09
C ILE A 8 -1.94 -6.52 29.40
N LYS A 9 -2.42 -5.28 29.43
CA LYS A 9 -3.05 -4.67 30.61
C LYS A 9 -4.34 -5.41 31.02
N GLU A 10 -5.17 -5.76 30.04
CA GLU A 10 -6.40 -6.52 30.26
C GLU A 10 -6.09 -7.92 30.81
N ALA A 11 -5.13 -8.62 30.23
CA ALA A 11 -4.71 -9.93 30.70
C ALA A 11 -4.15 -9.87 32.13
N ARG A 12 -3.31 -8.87 32.43
CA ARG A 12 -2.78 -8.63 33.78
C ARG A 12 -3.91 -8.39 34.79
N THR A 13 -4.92 -7.62 34.40
CA THR A 13 -6.07 -7.28 35.26
C THR A 13 -6.98 -8.49 35.48
N LYS A 14 -7.22 -9.30 34.44
CA LYS A 14 -7.97 -10.57 34.56
C LYS A 14 -7.28 -11.57 35.49
N MET A 15 -5.95 -11.58 35.50
CA MET A 15 -5.15 -12.43 36.39
C MET A 15 -4.93 -11.84 37.79
N GLY A 16 -5.33 -10.59 38.03
CA GLY A 16 -5.20 -9.95 39.35
C GLY A 16 -3.76 -9.70 39.83
N ILE A 17 -2.78 -9.75 38.94
CA ILE A 17 -1.35 -9.60 39.28
C ILE A 17 -0.85 -8.17 39.07
N SER A 18 0.14 -7.76 39.87
CA SER A 18 0.74 -6.43 39.76
C SER A 18 1.68 -6.32 38.54
N ALA A 19 1.92 -5.10 38.04
CA ALA A 19 2.85 -4.88 36.93
C ALA A 19 4.28 -5.36 37.26
N LYS A 20 4.66 -5.25 38.54
CA LYS A 20 5.94 -5.72 39.07
C LYS A 20 6.08 -7.25 39.02
N GLU A 21 5.04 -7.98 39.41
CA GLU A 21 5.03 -9.45 39.36
C GLU A 21 5.00 -9.96 37.92
N PHE A 22 4.22 -9.29 37.07
CA PHE A 22 4.18 -9.58 35.64
C PHE A 22 5.56 -9.42 35.00
N ALA A 23 6.21 -8.28 35.26
CA ALA A 23 7.55 -7.99 34.78
C ALA A 23 8.59 -9.01 35.28
N LYS A 24 8.52 -9.40 36.57
CA LYS A 24 9.43 -10.37 37.16
C LYS A 24 9.35 -11.75 36.49
N LYS A 25 8.14 -12.19 36.09
CA LYS A 25 7.95 -13.49 35.45
C LYS A 25 8.42 -13.52 34.00
N ILE A 26 8.33 -12.40 33.28
CA ILE A 26 8.81 -12.25 31.90
C ILE A 26 10.31 -11.91 31.84
N GLY A 27 10.89 -11.45 32.95
CA GLY A 27 12.28 -11.03 33.04
C GLY A 27 12.52 -9.61 32.52
N THR A 28 11.56 -8.71 32.75
CA THR A 28 11.62 -7.28 32.37
C THR A 28 11.51 -6.37 33.59
N SER A 29 11.72 -5.07 33.41
CA SER A 29 11.49 -4.08 34.46
C SER A 29 10.00 -3.68 34.55
N GLU A 30 9.58 -3.25 35.73
CA GLU A 30 8.23 -2.76 35.99
C GLU A 30 7.90 -1.54 35.12
N SER A 31 8.83 -0.58 35.02
CA SER A 31 8.69 0.61 34.18
C SER A 31 8.49 0.26 32.71
N PHE A 32 9.17 -0.79 32.22
CA PHE A 32 9.01 -1.25 30.84
C PHE A 32 7.59 -1.75 30.56
N ILE A 33 6.99 -2.52 31.48
CA ILE A 33 5.61 -2.99 31.31
C ILE A 33 4.63 -1.80 31.37
N LEU A 34 4.83 -0.84 32.26
CA LEU A 34 3.99 0.36 32.33
C LEU A 34 4.09 1.23 31.07
N ASP A 35 5.28 1.34 30.48
CA ASP A 35 5.49 2.05 29.21
C ASP A 35 4.85 1.34 28.03
N VAL A 36 4.82 0.01 28.04
CA VAL A 36 4.14 -0.81 27.03
C VAL A 36 2.63 -0.73 27.17
N GLU A 37 2.11 -0.85 28.40
CA GLU A 37 0.67 -0.72 28.71
C GLU A 37 0.14 0.69 28.37
N SER A 38 0.95 1.74 28.56
CA SER A 38 0.60 3.12 28.19
C SER A 38 0.82 3.43 26.70
N GLY A 39 1.52 2.56 25.97
CA GLY A 39 1.82 2.72 24.54
C GLY A 39 2.98 3.67 24.24
N ARG A 40 3.81 4.03 25.23
CA ARG A 40 5.06 4.78 25.03
C ARG A 40 6.14 3.94 24.39
N LYS A 41 6.11 2.62 24.59
CA LYS A 41 7.12 1.68 24.07
C LYS A 41 6.48 0.50 23.33
N ILE A 42 7.05 0.14 22.19
CA ILE A 42 6.64 -1.01 21.37
C ILE A 42 7.51 -2.20 21.74
N ILE A 43 6.89 -3.38 21.90
CA ILE A 43 7.58 -4.64 22.22
C ILE A 43 7.95 -5.41 20.95
N ASN A 44 9.06 -6.13 20.99
CA ASN A 44 9.49 -7.02 19.91
C ASN A 44 8.70 -8.35 19.91
N GLU A 45 8.66 -9.04 18.78
CA GLU A 45 7.99 -10.33 18.60
C GLU A 45 8.49 -11.40 19.58
N ASP A 46 9.78 -11.42 19.90
CA ASP A 46 10.35 -12.37 20.86
C ASP A 46 9.74 -12.20 22.26
N MET A 47 9.46 -10.96 22.65
CA MET A 47 8.80 -10.66 23.92
C MET A 47 7.33 -11.07 23.89
N ILE A 48 6.65 -10.87 22.76
CA ILE A 48 5.27 -11.33 22.57
C ILE A 48 5.22 -12.84 22.78
N LYS A 49 6.02 -13.61 22.03
CA LYS A 49 6.10 -15.08 22.16
C LYS A 49 6.40 -15.53 23.59
N LYS A 50 7.26 -14.79 24.30
CA LYS A 50 7.60 -15.08 25.70
C LYS A 50 6.41 -14.86 26.64
N ILE A 51 5.64 -13.79 26.44
CA ILE A 51 4.42 -13.50 27.21
C ILE A 51 3.36 -14.56 26.94
N GLU A 52 3.15 -14.90 25.66
CA GLU A 52 2.21 -15.95 25.25
C GLU A 52 2.56 -17.30 25.88
N LYS A 53 3.83 -17.69 25.85
CA LYS A 53 4.30 -18.94 26.49
C LYS A 53 4.15 -18.95 28.01
N THR A 54 4.38 -17.81 28.66
CA THR A 54 4.42 -17.73 30.13
C THR A 54 3.02 -17.70 30.75
N TYR A 55 2.07 -17.10 30.03
CA TYR A 55 0.72 -16.84 30.54
C TYR A 55 -0.38 -17.53 29.73
N GLY A 56 -0.05 -18.22 28.64
CA GLY A 56 -1.02 -18.93 27.78
C GLY A 56 -2.01 -17.99 27.07
N ILE A 57 -1.65 -16.72 26.92
CA ILE A 57 -2.50 -15.70 26.28
C ILE A 57 -2.17 -15.68 24.79
N SER A 58 -3.16 -15.72 23.90
CA SER A 58 -2.96 -15.38 22.49
C SER A 58 -2.95 -13.86 22.36
N LEU A 59 -1.77 -13.27 22.19
CA LEU A 59 -1.62 -11.85 21.86
C LEU A 59 -1.65 -11.63 20.34
N SER A 60 -1.44 -12.70 19.57
CA SER A 60 -1.43 -12.75 18.11
C SER A 60 -2.79 -12.56 17.43
N ASP A 61 -3.90 -12.72 18.15
CA ASP A 61 -5.22 -12.57 17.53
C ASP A 61 -5.42 -11.11 17.13
N ASN A 62 -5.45 -10.84 15.83
CA ASN A 62 -5.96 -9.60 15.24
C ASN A 62 -4.98 -8.45 15.13
N ILE A 63 -3.83 -8.74 14.51
CA ILE A 63 -3.17 -7.76 13.62
C ILE A 63 -4.06 -7.47 12.39
N PHE A 64 -4.95 -8.40 12.00
CA PHE A 64 -5.70 -8.32 10.74
C PHE A 64 -7.25 -8.23 10.83
N GLU A 65 -7.93 -8.55 11.93
CA GLU A 65 -9.42 -8.66 11.89
C GLU A 65 -10.24 -7.38 12.11
N GLU A 66 -9.68 -6.16 12.04
CA GLU A 66 -10.55 -4.98 11.92
C GLU A 66 -9.98 -3.97 10.93
N ILE A 67 -10.01 -4.35 9.65
CA ILE A 67 -10.10 -3.40 8.54
C ILE A 67 -11.42 -3.68 7.79
N ASP A 68 -12.53 -3.81 8.51
CA ASP A 68 -13.86 -4.04 7.91
C ASP A 68 -14.54 -2.74 7.44
N LYS A 69 -13.81 -1.62 7.48
CA LYS A 69 -14.16 -0.42 6.73
C LYS A 69 -12.92 0.05 6.00
N PRO A 70 -12.90 0.11 4.66
CA PRO A 70 -11.91 0.94 3.98
C PRO A 70 -12.03 2.32 4.62
N VAL A 71 -10.92 2.87 5.10
CA VAL A 71 -10.91 4.24 5.61
C VAL A 71 -11.19 5.15 4.40
N GLU A 72 -12.46 5.43 4.14
CA GLU A 72 -12.94 6.34 3.08
C GLU A 72 -12.50 7.80 3.31
N ASN A 73 -11.71 8.06 4.36
CA ASN A 73 -11.10 9.36 4.61
C ASN A 73 -9.61 9.38 4.28
N LEU A 74 -9.24 8.81 3.15
CA LEU A 74 -8.12 9.38 2.40
C LEU A 74 -8.67 10.59 1.66
N LYS A 75 -8.82 11.72 2.38
CA LYS A 75 -8.85 13.02 1.69
C LYS A 75 -7.62 13.02 0.79
N GLU A 76 -7.84 13.04 -0.53
CA GLU A 76 -6.81 13.14 -1.55
C GLU A 76 -5.99 14.41 -1.27
N THR A 77 -5.03 14.26 -0.38
CA THR A 77 -4.16 15.34 0.03
C THR A 77 -3.12 15.45 -1.06
N ALA A 78 -2.89 16.66 -1.56
CA ALA A 78 -2.00 16.97 -2.69
C ALA A 78 -0.60 16.33 -2.57
N THR A 79 -0.19 15.98 -1.34
CA THR A 79 1.02 15.22 -1.01
C THR A 79 1.09 13.85 -1.72
N ARG A 80 -0.01 13.10 -1.85
CA ARG A 80 -0.01 11.82 -2.59
C ARG A 80 0.15 12.00 -4.10
N LYS A 81 -0.43 13.05 -4.70
CA LYS A 81 -0.21 13.36 -6.12
C LYS A 81 1.27 13.68 -6.40
N MET A 82 1.92 14.39 -5.47
CA MET A 82 3.34 14.73 -5.57
C MET A 82 4.24 13.49 -5.46
N VAL A 83 3.95 12.56 -4.53
CA VAL A 83 4.64 11.27 -4.45
C VAL A 83 4.39 10.47 -5.75
N ASN A 84 3.17 10.38 -6.25
CA ASN A 84 2.89 9.68 -7.50
C ASN A 84 3.67 10.26 -8.68
N LYS A 85 3.81 11.59 -8.78
CA LYS A 85 4.59 12.22 -9.85
C LYS A 85 6.09 11.89 -9.74
N GLN A 86 6.66 11.95 -8.54
CA GLN A 86 8.07 11.57 -8.34
C GLN A 86 8.34 10.11 -8.72
N TRP A 87 7.40 9.22 -8.44
CA TRP A 87 7.49 7.82 -8.82
C TRP A 87 7.29 7.67 -10.34
N GLU A 88 6.29 8.30 -10.96
CA GLU A 88 6.11 8.29 -12.42
C GLU A 88 7.37 8.80 -13.15
N ASP A 89 8.01 9.86 -12.65
CA ASP A 89 9.25 10.40 -13.20
C ASP A 89 10.42 9.40 -13.02
N ALA A 90 10.55 8.78 -11.84
CA ALA A 90 11.61 7.81 -11.56
C ALA A 90 11.49 6.51 -12.37
N PHE A 91 10.26 6.03 -12.60
CA PHE A 91 9.99 4.79 -13.34
C PHE A 91 9.85 5.00 -14.86
N SER A 92 9.85 6.24 -15.35
CA SER A 92 9.73 6.56 -16.78
C SER A 92 10.75 5.85 -17.68
N ASN A 93 11.94 5.54 -17.15
CA ASN A 93 12.98 4.80 -17.87
C ASN A 93 12.73 3.28 -17.94
N ILE A 94 11.83 2.73 -17.13
CA ILE A 94 11.55 1.29 -17.03
C ILE A 94 10.16 0.99 -17.60
N ILE A 95 9.14 1.74 -17.18
CA ILE A 95 7.75 1.57 -17.61
C ILE A 95 7.16 2.95 -17.88
N LYS A 96 6.60 3.11 -19.08
CA LYS A 96 5.95 4.34 -19.49
C LYS A 96 4.45 4.20 -19.55
N LYS A 97 3.75 5.19 -18.98
CA LYS A 97 2.31 5.36 -19.04
C LYS A 97 1.94 6.19 -20.26
N ILE A 98 1.22 5.60 -21.20
CA ILE A 98 0.83 6.21 -22.47
C ILE A 98 -0.70 6.34 -22.51
N PRO A 99 -1.25 7.56 -22.66
CA PRO A 99 -2.69 7.74 -22.79
C PRO A 99 -3.20 7.25 -24.15
N VAL A 100 -4.40 6.68 -24.14
CA VAL A 100 -5.23 6.39 -25.32
C VAL A 100 -6.26 7.50 -25.43
N THR A 101 -6.16 8.32 -26.47
CA THR A 101 -7.01 9.50 -26.66
C THR A 101 -7.92 9.39 -27.86
N ASP A 102 -8.88 10.30 -27.97
CA ASP A 102 -9.57 10.57 -29.23
C ASP A 102 -8.61 11.17 -30.28
N ILE A 103 -9.01 11.15 -31.56
CA ILE A 103 -8.30 11.77 -32.69
C ILE A 103 -7.94 13.23 -32.39
N ASN A 104 -8.80 13.92 -31.65
CA ASN A 104 -8.63 15.33 -31.31
C ASN A 104 -7.77 15.56 -30.05
N PHE A 105 -7.23 14.52 -29.43
CA PHE A 105 -6.47 14.57 -28.16
C PHE A 105 -7.21 15.26 -27.00
N LYS A 106 -8.56 15.31 -27.04
CA LYS A 106 -9.37 15.98 -26.02
C LYS A 106 -9.74 15.06 -24.86
N GLU A 107 -10.18 13.86 -25.18
CA GLU A 107 -10.64 12.89 -24.21
C GLU A 107 -9.63 11.75 -24.11
N ILE A 108 -9.37 11.31 -22.87
CA ILE A 108 -8.51 10.16 -22.58
C ILE A 108 -9.45 9.02 -22.16
N PHE A 109 -9.44 7.94 -22.94
CA PHE A 109 -10.27 6.76 -22.68
C PHE A 109 -9.58 5.78 -21.72
N GLU A 110 -8.27 5.58 -21.88
CA GLU A 110 -7.51 4.58 -21.14
C GLU A 110 -6.04 5.01 -21.02
N TYR A 111 -5.29 4.37 -20.11
CA TYR A 111 -3.84 4.43 -20.07
C TYR A 111 -3.25 3.04 -20.26
N LYS A 112 -2.31 2.90 -21.19
CA LYS A 112 -1.52 1.69 -21.39
C LYS A 112 -0.13 1.84 -20.80
N TYR A 113 0.40 0.74 -20.27
CA TYR A 113 1.74 0.69 -19.69
C TYR A 113 2.64 -0.18 -20.55
N TYR A 114 3.76 0.37 -21.01
CA TYR A 114 4.73 -0.33 -21.83
C TYR A 114 6.12 -0.28 -21.20
N PRO A 115 6.88 -1.39 -21.28
CA PRO A 115 8.28 -1.38 -20.86
C PRO A 115 9.11 -0.56 -21.85
N VAL A 116 10.07 0.21 -21.32
CA VAL A 116 11.04 0.95 -22.11
C VAL A 116 12.31 0.12 -22.22
N ILE A 117 12.66 -0.30 -23.43
CA ILE A 117 13.86 -1.09 -23.73
C ILE A 117 14.74 -0.23 -24.63
N ASP A 118 15.97 0.08 -24.20
CA ASP A 118 16.91 0.91 -24.95
C ASP A 118 16.30 2.28 -25.38
N LYS A 119 15.58 2.93 -24.46
CA LYS A 119 14.83 4.19 -24.67
C LYS A 119 13.72 4.11 -25.73
N LYS A 120 13.33 2.89 -26.14
CA LYS A 120 12.30 2.64 -27.13
C LYS A 120 11.15 1.82 -26.57
N ILE A 121 9.98 2.02 -27.14
CA ILE A 121 8.77 1.21 -26.92
C ILE A 121 8.35 0.75 -28.32
N GLU A 122 8.22 -0.57 -28.51
CA GLU A 122 7.87 -1.16 -29.81
C GLU A 122 8.77 -0.67 -30.98
N GLY A 123 10.04 -0.34 -30.68
CA GLY A 123 11.01 0.15 -31.65
C GLY A 123 10.99 1.67 -31.92
N PHE A 124 10.02 2.40 -31.39
CA PHE A 124 9.89 3.86 -31.52
C PHE A 124 10.37 4.59 -30.26
N ASN A 125 10.70 5.87 -30.38
CA ASN A 125 11.15 6.68 -29.23
C ASN A 125 10.02 6.80 -28.20
N ALA A 126 10.29 6.38 -26.96
CA ALA A 126 9.30 6.36 -25.88
C ALA A 126 8.62 7.72 -25.64
N ASP A 127 9.28 8.85 -25.93
CA ASP A 127 8.76 10.20 -25.71
C ASP A 127 7.78 10.71 -26.76
N LYS A 128 7.68 10.04 -27.90
CA LYS A 128 6.85 10.48 -29.02
C LYS A 128 5.61 9.62 -29.26
N ILE A 129 5.42 8.58 -28.45
CA ILE A 129 4.37 7.60 -28.68
C ILE A 129 3.09 8.03 -27.96
N THR A 130 1.99 8.02 -28.70
CA THR A 130 0.64 8.17 -28.18
C THR A 130 -0.29 7.17 -28.84
N TYR A 131 -1.36 6.78 -28.16
CA TYR A 131 -2.39 5.94 -28.76
C TYR A 131 -3.62 6.78 -29.07
N ILE A 132 -4.19 6.56 -30.25
CA ILE A 132 -5.49 7.10 -30.63
C ILE A 132 -6.47 5.94 -30.83
N ASN A 133 -7.69 6.12 -30.34
CA ASN A 133 -8.78 5.20 -30.60
C ASN A 133 -9.47 5.55 -31.94
N ALA A 134 -9.67 4.56 -32.80
CA ALA A 134 -10.38 4.74 -34.07
C ALA A 134 -11.88 4.97 -33.83
N PRO A 135 -12.46 6.14 -34.17
CA PRO A 135 -13.85 6.47 -33.84
C PRO A 135 -14.86 5.72 -34.72
N ASP A 136 -14.43 5.33 -35.92
CA ASP A 136 -15.26 4.74 -36.95
C ASP A 136 -14.50 3.70 -37.78
N ASP A 137 -15.21 3.19 -38.78
CA ASP A 137 -14.74 2.14 -39.68
C ASP A 137 -14.14 2.68 -40.98
N SER A 138 -13.86 3.98 -41.06
CA SER A 138 -13.34 4.61 -42.27
C SER A 138 -11.98 4.05 -42.70
N MET A 139 -11.21 3.50 -41.74
CA MET A 139 -9.88 2.90 -41.97
C MET A 139 -9.92 1.37 -42.19
N ARG A 140 -11.10 0.77 -42.41
CA ARG A 140 -11.26 -0.68 -42.65
C ARG A 140 -10.37 -1.22 -43.78
N GLY A 141 -10.11 -0.43 -44.81
CA GLY A 141 -9.22 -0.80 -45.92
C GLY A 141 -7.77 -1.08 -45.47
N PHE A 142 -7.35 -0.50 -44.35
CA PHE A 142 -6.05 -0.74 -43.72
C PHE A 142 -6.11 -1.81 -42.63
N ARG A 143 -7.21 -2.56 -42.53
CA ARG A 143 -7.52 -3.51 -41.45
C ARG A 143 -7.64 -2.87 -40.07
N ILE A 144 -8.07 -1.61 -40.02
CA ILE A 144 -8.36 -0.88 -38.78
C ILE A 144 -9.88 -0.76 -38.65
N GLN A 145 -10.45 -1.26 -37.56
CA GLN A 145 -11.87 -1.21 -37.25
C GLN A 145 -12.16 -0.16 -36.18
N LYS A 146 -13.45 0.18 -36.05
CA LYS A 146 -13.93 1.02 -34.96
C LYS A 146 -13.47 0.46 -33.60
N ASN A 147 -12.99 1.35 -32.74
CA ASN A 147 -12.40 1.12 -31.42
C ASN A 147 -10.99 0.49 -31.40
N ASP A 148 -10.34 0.32 -32.55
CA ASP A 148 -8.94 -0.11 -32.57
C ASP A 148 -8.02 0.98 -32.00
N ASN A 149 -6.97 0.56 -31.31
CA ASN A 149 -5.98 1.46 -30.72
C ASN A 149 -4.77 1.58 -31.66
N ILE A 150 -4.64 2.74 -32.28
CA ILE A 150 -3.59 3.06 -33.25
C ILE A 150 -2.45 3.77 -32.51
N MET A 151 -1.23 3.29 -32.67
CA MET A 151 -0.03 3.95 -32.16
C MET A 151 0.45 5.01 -33.15
N LEU A 152 0.70 6.24 -32.68
CA LEU A 152 1.32 7.34 -33.43
C LEU A 152 2.69 7.69 -32.86
#